data_AF-A0A194UUI3-F1
#
_entry.id   AF-A0A194UUI3-F1
#
_cell.length_a   1.000
_cell.length_b   1.000
_cell.length_c   1.000
_cell.angle_alpha   90.00
_cell.angle_beta   90.00
_cell.angle_gamma   90.00
#
_symmetry.space_group_name_H-M   'P 1'
#
loop_
_entity.id
_entity.type
_entity.pdbx_description
1 polymer ?
#
loop_
_entity_poly.entity_id
_entity_poly.type
_entity_poly.pdbx_seq_one_letter_code
_entity_poly.pdbx_strand_id
1 'polypeptide(L)'
;MVVNSRQIFLAMEERDPHAIRVAEALVSKFSPPFLDIQYSTHPSDIPGESQGKSANVAWAAKAVEKKYLGRASFQDVLVTVMDSDTHLLGTYYSLIQKRHLALRRQSDLAAATLYTAPIVFDRNAHLVPRLVRAADLGWSCAGLACYKLPEDYHGIAFPTSVYTLPLSFVSSIGGWDTGPGAIGEDMHMMLKCYFATNGHLNIESIASPASMSDITSGSTGLSGWFSNHKARYVQGLRHMWGCLDAGYALQHWCQMESASPDGNTVHKLNNDDVKSGSSLGVGKVDVRGSKVRFVWFRNAVLFLRLFEAHIFPLHLLCILVASNSYSAHLSSSKTSPYIEIILQVTAYVRTASFVLMAVCLFTAYASFYKVCVQMRQWEMRKAGLHEFTFDFSKRERWILGSILDILSLTLASTLFGTLPLFQAALSHFWSDRLIYRVSGKPSKSHSS
;
A
#
# COMPACT_ATOMS: atom_id res chain seq x y z
N MET A 1 -32.73 4.21 -5.80
CA MET A 1 -32.17 5.55 -5.63
C MET A 1 -30.99 5.42 -4.68
N VAL A 2 -29.74 5.50 -5.16
CA VAL A 2 -28.57 5.50 -4.26
C VAL A 2 -28.51 6.88 -3.65
N VAL A 3 -28.91 7.01 -2.38
CA VAL A 3 -28.72 8.26 -1.63
C VAL A 3 -27.22 8.54 -1.64
N ASN A 4 -26.81 9.73 -2.10
CA ASN A 4 -25.43 10.18 -2.02
C ASN A 4 -25.03 10.29 -0.54
N SER A 5 -24.46 9.22 0.01
CA SER A 5 -24.02 9.13 1.40
C SER A 5 -22.53 9.42 1.60
N ARG A 6 -21.86 9.94 0.56
CA ARG A 6 -20.40 10.13 0.55
C ARG A 6 -20.03 11.40 1.28
N GLN A 7 -19.17 11.26 2.27
CA GLN A 7 -18.55 12.37 3.00
C GLN A 7 -17.04 12.33 2.80
N ILE A 8 -16.42 13.49 2.66
CA ILE A 8 -14.98 13.63 2.52
C ILE A 8 -14.42 14.27 3.79
N PHE A 9 -13.32 13.72 4.27
CA PHE A 9 -12.51 14.31 5.33
C PHE A 9 -11.10 14.54 4.79
N LEU A 10 -10.74 15.82 4.61
CA LEU A 10 -9.40 16.22 4.20
C LEU A 10 -8.49 16.19 5.43
N ALA A 11 -7.50 15.30 5.43
CA ALA A 11 -6.49 15.21 6.47
C ALA A 11 -5.37 16.20 6.16
N MET A 12 -5.34 17.34 6.85
CA MET A 12 -4.39 18.42 6.65
C MET A 12 -3.39 18.47 7.80
N GLU A 13 -2.17 18.95 7.55
CA GLU A 13 -1.13 19.09 8.57
C GLU A 13 -0.89 20.57 8.86
N GLU A 14 -0.82 20.97 10.14
CA GLU A 14 -0.56 22.35 10.54
C GLU A 14 0.78 22.88 10.02
N ARG A 15 1.77 21.99 9.84
CA ARG A 15 3.08 22.34 9.29
C ARG A 15 3.05 22.84 7.85
N ASP A 16 1.98 22.56 7.10
CA ASP A 16 1.79 23.11 5.77
C ASP A 16 1.15 24.51 5.90
N PRO A 17 1.87 25.60 5.59
CA PRO A 17 1.35 26.96 5.71
C PRO A 17 0.16 27.23 4.77
N HIS A 18 -0.10 26.35 3.80
CA HIS A 18 -1.21 26.45 2.88
C HIS A 18 -2.38 25.53 3.22
N ALA A 19 -2.25 24.69 4.26
CA ALA A 19 -3.24 23.66 4.61
C ALA A 19 -4.67 24.19 4.68
N ILE A 20 -4.94 25.15 5.57
CA ILE A 20 -6.29 25.68 5.79
C ILE A 20 -6.85 26.31 4.50
N ARG A 21 -6.05 27.14 3.83
CA ARG A 21 -6.44 27.82 2.59
C ARG A 21 -6.81 26.82 1.49
N VAL A 22 -6.01 25.77 1.33
CA VAL A 22 -6.26 24.71 0.34
C VAL A 22 -7.51 23.94 0.70
N ALA A 23 -7.68 23.57 1.98
CA ALA A 23 -8.86 22.85 2.45
C ALA A 23 -10.15 23.65 2.22
N GLU A 24 -10.17 24.93 2.61
CA GLU A 24 -11.32 25.82 2.41
C GLU A 24 -11.65 26.01 0.92
N ALA A 25 -10.63 26.18 0.07
CA ALA A 25 -10.83 26.26 -1.37
C ALA A 25 -11.42 24.97 -1.96
N LEU A 26 -10.96 23.80 -1.50
CA LEU A 26 -11.50 22.51 -1.92
C LEU A 26 -12.94 22.29 -1.45
N VAL A 27 -13.23 22.61 -0.18
CA VAL A 27 -14.59 22.57 0.38
C VAL A 27 -15.51 23.46 -0.46
N SER A 28 -15.16 24.75 -0.60
CA SER A 28 -15.97 25.70 -1.37
C SER A 28 -16.21 25.27 -2.81
N LYS A 29 -15.21 24.67 -3.47
CA LYS A 29 -15.30 24.27 -4.87
C LYS A 29 -16.12 22.99 -5.07
N PHE A 30 -16.06 22.04 -4.14
CA PHE A 30 -16.57 20.69 -4.36
C PHE A 30 -17.73 20.28 -3.43
N SER A 31 -18.19 21.10 -2.49
CA SER A 31 -19.30 20.73 -1.59
C SER A 31 -20.57 20.21 -2.27
N PRO A 32 -21.11 20.80 -3.37
CA PRO A 32 -22.46 20.45 -3.87
C PRO A 32 -22.73 18.97 -4.18
N PRO A 33 -21.82 18.19 -4.81
CA PRO A 33 -22.06 16.76 -5.09
C PRO A 33 -21.92 15.82 -3.88
N PHE A 34 -21.36 16.26 -2.75
CA PHE A 34 -21.11 15.41 -1.59
C PHE A 34 -22.10 15.70 -0.46
N LEU A 35 -22.34 14.70 0.39
CA LEU A 35 -23.17 14.90 1.58
C LEU A 35 -22.52 15.88 2.55
N ASP A 36 -21.19 15.83 2.63
CA ASP A 36 -20.39 16.69 3.48
C ASP A 36 -18.92 16.67 3.03
N ILE A 37 -18.23 17.79 3.18
CA ILE A 37 -16.77 17.87 3.04
C ILE A 37 -16.26 18.63 4.26
N GLN A 38 -15.47 17.94 5.08
CA GLN A 38 -14.82 18.51 6.26
C GLN A 38 -13.31 18.37 6.12
N TYR A 39 -12.58 19.07 6.98
CA TYR A 39 -11.13 18.89 7.11
C TYR A 39 -10.73 18.88 8.59
N SER A 40 -9.61 18.24 8.87
CA SER A 40 -8.94 18.28 10.17
C SER A 40 -7.52 18.79 9.98
N THR A 41 -7.00 19.54 10.94
CA THR A 41 -5.60 20.00 10.97
C THR A 41 -4.86 19.27 12.08
N HIS A 42 -3.94 18.40 11.70
CA HIS A 42 -3.08 17.66 12.62
C HIS A 42 -1.96 18.56 13.18
N PRO A 43 -1.83 18.68 14.52
CA PRO A 43 -0.81 19.52 15.15
C PRO A 43 0.62 19.07 14.89
N SER A 44 1.53 20.05 14.74
CA SER A 44 2.92 19.78 14.37
C SER A 44 3.83 19.30 15.51
N ASP A 45 3.38 19.39 16.77
CA ASP A 45 4.22 19.30 17.97
C ASP A 45 3.78 18.25 19.00
N ILE A 46 3.04 17.21 18.59
CA ILE A 46 2.62 16.11 19.49
C ILE A 46 3.85 15.30 19.95
N PRO A 47 4.17 15.26 21.28
CA PRO A 47 5.33 14.52 21.78
C PRO A 47 5.22 13.02 21.54
N GLY A 48 6.33 12.38 21.14
CA GLY A 48 6.40 10.94 20.87
C GLY A 48 5.89 10.53 19.48
N GLU A 49 5.17 11.41 18.79
CA GLU A 49 4.59 11.16 17.48
C GLU A 49 5.62 11.31 16.35
N SER A 50 5.50 10.44 15.34
CA SER A 50 6.21 10.54 14.07
C SER A 50 5.34 11.22 13.04
N GLN A 51 5.66 12.48 12.79
CA GLN A 51 4.98 13.34 11.84
C GLN A 51 4.95 12.73 10.42
N GLY A 52 3.79 12.72 9.79
CA GLY A 52 3.59 12.13 8.46
C GLY A 52 2.19 11.57 8.27
N LYS A 53 2.03 10.73 7.23
CA LYS A 53 0.72 10.22 6.80
C LYS A 53 -0.05 9.51 7.91
N SER A 54 0.58 8.58 8.64
CA SER A 54 -0.12 7.80 9.70
C SER A 54 -0.67 8.69 10.81
N ALA A 55 0.15 9.60 11.32
CA ALA A 55 -0.23 10.62 12.31
C ALA A 55 -1.41 11.50 11.84
N ASN A 56 -1.34 12.01 10.62
CA ASN A 56 -2.39 12.84 10.04
C ASN A 56 -3.70 12.06 9.83
N VAL A 57 -3.63 10.81 9.35
CA VAL A 57 -4.79 9.91 9.21
C VAL A 57 -5.37 9.57 10.59
N ALA A 58 -4.54 9.29 11.60
CA ALA A 58 -4.98 9.03 12.96
C ALA A 58 -5.80 10.19 13.54
N TRP A 59 -5.32 11.42 13.31
CA TRP A 59 -6.00 12.64 13.74
C TRP A 59 -7.34 12.83 13.04
N ALA A 60 -7.36 12.70 11.70
CA ALA A 60 -8.59 12.79 10.92
C ALA A 60 -9.61 11.72 11.30
N ALA A 61 -9.15 10.49 11.54
CA ALA A 61 -9.99 9.38 11.96
C ALA A 61 -10.67 9.62 13.31
N LYS A 62 -9.98 10.22 14.29
CA LYS A 62 -10.58 10.62 15.58
C LYS A 62 -11.70 11.64 15.38
N ALA A 63 -11.55 12.57 14.44
CA ALA A 63 -12.60 13.53 14.10
C ALA A 63 -13.83 12.83 13.48
N VAL A 64 -13.61 11.86 12.58
CA VAL A 64 -14.68 11.03 12.01
C VAL A 64 -15.36 10.20 13.10
N GLU A 65 -14.60 9.55 13.96
CA GLU A 65 -15.11 8.76 15.08
C GLU A 65 -15.99 9.62 15.99
N LYS A 66 -15.49 10.79 16.44
CA LYS A 66 -16.25 11.73 17.26
C LYS A 66 -17.58 12.14 16.63
N LYS A 67 -17.64 12.24 15.29
CA LYS A 67 -18.87 12.59 14.57
C LYS A 67 -19.93 11.49 14.66
N TYR A 68 -19.53 10.22 14.66
CA TYR A 68 -20.47 9.08 14.59
C TYR A 68 -20.65 8.34 15.91
N LEU A 69 -19.75 8.52 16.88
CA LEU A 69 -19.81 7.84 18.17
C LEU A 69 -21.16 8.11 18.86
N GLY A 70 -21.78 7.05 19.39
CA GLY A 70 -23.10 7.11 20.01
C GLY A 70 -24.29 7.19 19.05
N ARG A 71 -24.06 7.31 17.73
CA ARG A 71 -25.15 7.28 16.74
C ARG A 71 -25.47 5.84 16.33
N ALA A 72 -26.74 5.57 16.04
CA ALA A 72 -27.17 4.26 15.52
C ALA A 72 -26.43 3.83 14.25
N SER A 73 -26.01 4.80 13.42
CA SER A 73 -25.28 4.56 12.18
C SER A 73 -23.80 4.21 12.37
N PHE A 74 -23.23 4.27 13.59
CA PHE A 74 -21.80 4.06 13.82
C PHE A 74 -21.28 2.73 13.24
N GLN A 75 -22.06 1.66 13.37
CA GLN A 75 -21.74 0.32 12.84
C GLN A 75 -21.89 0.20 11.32
N ASP A 76 -22.47 1.20 10.66
CA ASP A 76 -22.76 1.20 9.23
C ASP A 76 -21.78 2.08 8.44
N VAL A 77 -20.83 2.74 9.12
CA VAL A 77 -19.84 3.62 8.49
C VAL A 77 -18.62 2.83 8.03
N LEU A 78 -18.27 3.00 6.76
CA LEU A 78 -17.01 2.55 6.18
C LEU A 78 -16.09 3.75 5.95
N VAL A 79 -14.84 3.64 6.40
CA VAL A 79 -13.79 4.65 6.22
C VAL A 79 -12.84 4.17 5.15
N THR A 80 -12.68 4.96 4.09
CA THR A 80 -11.67 4.73 3.06
C THR A 80 -10.53 5.72 3.25
N VAL A 81 -9.32 5.20 3.44
CA VAL A 81 -8.09 6.01 3.42
C VAL A 81 -7.56 5.97 2.00
N MET A 82 -7.23 7.12 1.42
CA MET A 82 -6.63 7.21 0.09
C MET A 82 -5.67 8.40 0.00
N ASP A 83 -4.63 8.28 -0.82
CA ASP A 83 -3.80 9.43 -1.18
C ASP A 83 -4.60 10.43 -2.03
N SER A 84 -4.33 11.73 -1.87
CA SER A 84 -5.09 12.79 -2.56
C SER A 84 -4.93 12.76 -4.09
N ASP A 85 -3.89 12.11 -4.59
CA ASP A 85 -3.67 11.92 -6.01
C ASP A 85 -4.14 10.56 -6.53
N THR A 86 -4.66 9.67 -5.69
CA THR A 86 -5.27 8.42 -6.16
C THR A 86 -6.55 8.71 -6.93
N HIS A 87 -6.71 8.08 -8.11
CA HIS A 87 -7.95 8.18 -8.90
C HIS A 87 -8.67 6.83 -8.91
N LEU A 88 -9.80 6.77 -8.21
CA LEU A 88 -10.67 5.60 -8.11
C LEU A 88 -11.74 5.59 -9.20
N LEU A 89 -12.10 4.40 -9.70
CA LEU A 89 -13.22 4.26 -10.63
C LEU A 89 -14.55 4.64 -9.94
N GLY A 90 -15.51 5.14 -10.71
CA GLY A 90 -16.83 5.55 -10.19
C GLY A 90 -17.59 4.42 -9.50
N THR A 91 -17.25 3.17 -9.83
CA THR A 91 -17.83 1.95 -9.25
C THR A 91 -17.22 1.53 -7.92
N TYR A 92 -16.04 2.03 -7.53
CA TYR A 92 -15.25 1.58 -6.38
C TYR A 92 -16.09 1.46 -5.09
N TYR A 93 -16.70 2.57 -4.67
CA TYR A 93 -17.50 2.61 -3.44
C TYR A 93 -18.75 1.73 -3.52
N SER A 94 -19.38 1.62 -4.70
CA SER A 94 -20.58 0.80 -4.88
C SER A 94 -20.28 -0.70 -4.79
N LEU A 95 -19.10 -1.12 -5.26
CA LEU A 95 -18.63 -2.51 -5.16
C LEU A 95 -18.36 -2.87 -3.71
N ILE A 96 -17.69 -2.00 -2.96
CA ILE A 96 -17.43 -2.18 -1.52
C ILE A 96 -18.76 -2.24 -0.76
N GLN A 97 -19.66 -1.27 -0.95
CA GLN A 97 -20.95 -1.26 -0.27
C GLN A 97 -21.75 -2.53 -0.54
N LYS A 98 -21.86 -2.95 -1.81
CA LYS A 98 -22.55 -4.19 -2.19
C LYS A 98 -21.93 -5.40 -1.51
N ARG A 99 -20.59 -5.49 -1.51
CA ARG A 99 -19.87 -6.62 -0.90
C ARG A 99 -20.00 -6.64 0.61
N HIS A 100 -19.83 -5.50 1.27
CA HIS A 100 -19.97 -5.34 2.71
C HIS A 100 -21.38 -5.70 3.19
N LEU A 101 -22.43 -5.25 2.50
CA LEU A 101 -23.81 -5.62 2.81
C LEU A 101 -24.09 -7.12 2.58
N ALA A 102 -23.43 -7.75 1.61
CA ALA A 102 -23.53 -9.19 1.43
C ALA A 102 -22.89 -9.94 2.61
N LEU A 103 -21.69 -9.54 3.03
CA LEU A 103 -20.99 -10.13 4.17
C LEU A 103 -21.78 -9.97 5.46
N ARG A 104 -22.34 -8.78 5.74
CA ARG A 104 -23.15 -8.53 6.95
C ARG A 104 -24.37 -9.44 7.06
N ARG A 105 -24.97 -9.84 5.93
CA ARG A 105 -26.10 -10.78 5.91
C ARG A 105 -25.66 -12.23 6.14
N GLN A 106 -24.41 -12.55 5.83
CA GLN A 106 -23.88 -13.92 5.87
C GLN A 106 -23.17 -14.24 7.17
N SER A 107 -22.49 -13.25 7.77
CA SER A 107 -21.62 -13.44 8.93
C SER A 107 -21.28 -12.11 9.61
N ASP A 108 -20.69 -12.19 10.80
CA ASP A 108 -20.07 -11.06 11.51
C ASP A 108 -18.74 -10.58 10.90
N LEU A 109 -18.18 -11.29 9.90
CA LEU A 109 -16.90 -10.93 9.25
C LEU A 109 -16.84 -9.49 8.75
N ALA A 110 -17.98 -8.94 8.34
CA ALA A 110 -18.06 -7.56 7.88
C ALA A 110 -17.55 -6.57 8.93
N ALA A 111 -17.69 -6.87 10.23
CA ALA A 111 -17.19 -6.04 11.32
C ALA A 111 -15.66 -6.05 11.43
N ALA A 112 -14.96 -6.99 10.81
CA ALA A 112 -13.50 -7.07 10.78
C ALA A 112 -13.01 -7.40 9.36
N THR A 113 -13.49 -6.64 8.36
CA THR A 113 -13.06 -6.77 6.97
C THR A 113 -12.24 -5.56 6.52
N LEU A 114 -11.06 -5.80 5.96
CA LEU A 114 -10.26 -4.83 5.21
C LEU A 114 -10.47 -5.06 3.71
N TYR A 115 -10.94 -4.03 3.02
CA TYR A 115 -11.03 -4.01 1.56
C TYR A 115 -9.81 -3.33 0.98
N THR A 116 -9.17 -3.96 0.01
CA THR A 116 -8.01 -3.42 -0.71
C THR A 116 -8.28 -3.46 -2.22
N ALA A 117 -7.59 -2.62 -2.99
CA ALA A 117 -7.66 -2.62 -4.44
C ALA A 117 -6.27 -2.78 -5.05
N PRO A 118 -6.16 -3.45 -6.20
CA PRO A 118 -4.92 -3.44 -6.97
C PRO A 118 -4.64 -2.02 -7.46
N ILE A 119 -3.37 -1.68 -7.60
CA ILE A 119 -2.94 -0.36 -8.08
C ILE A 119 -2.43 -0.45 -9.53
N VAL A 120 -2.45 0.69 -10.23
CA VAL A 120 -1.92 0.80 -11.59
C VAL A 120 -1.37 2.20 -11.85
N PHE A 121 -0.13 2.28 -12.36
CA PHE A 121 0.52 3.54 -12.74
C PHE A 121 0.34 3.82 -14.24
N ASP A 122 -0.67 4.60 -14.57
CA ASP A 122 -1.14 4.74 -15.96
C ASP A 122 -1.56 6.17 -16.36
N ARG A 123 -1.31 7.16 -15.49
CA ARG A 123 -1.61 8.57 -15.79
C ARG A 123 -0.43 9.37 -16.34
N ASN A 124 0.81 9.04 -15.99
CA ASN A 124 1.97 9.84 -16.43
C ASN A 124 3.25 9.01 -16.64
N ALA A 125 3.14 7.68 -16.75
CA ALA A 125 4.30 6.83 -17.01
C ALA A 125 5.06 7.20 -18.31
N HIS A 126 4.37 7.78 -19.31
CA HIS A 126 4.99 8.29 -20.53
C HIS A 126 5.82 9.59 -20.33
N LEU A 127 5.66 10.29 -19.20
CA LEU A 127 6.35 11.54 -18.87
C LEU A 127 7.58 11.36 -17.98
N VAL A 128 7.85 10.14 -17.51
CA VAL A 128 8.97 9.84 -16.60
C VAL A 128 10.03 8.96 -17.28
N PRO A 129 11.29 8.99 -16.81
CA PRO A 129 12.32 8.12 -17.32
C PRO A 129 11.96 6.63 -17.19
N ARG A 130 12.50 5.81 -18.11
CA ARG A 130 12.20 4.37 -18.18
C ARG A 130 12.41 3.64 -16.86
N LEU A 131 13.52 3.89 -16.17
CA LEU A 131 13.81 3.22 -14.90
C LEU A 131 12.79 3.57 -13.81
N VAL A 132 12.28 4.80 -13.80
CA VAL A 132 11.26 5.25 -12.84
C VAL A 132 9.94 4.50 -13.07
N ARG A 133 9.39 4.55 -14.30
CA ARG A 133 8.15 3.83 -14.63
C ARG A 133 8.28 2.31 -14.59
N ALA A 134 9.49 1.77 -14.75
CA ALA A 134 9.74 0.33 -14.61
C ALA A 134 9.63 -0.07 -13.13
N ALA A 135 10.17 0.71 -12.19
CA ALA A 135 9.99 0.42 -10.76
C ALA A 135 8.51 0.46 -10.36
N ASP A 136 7.76 1.45 -10.84
CA ASP A 136 6.33 1.61 -10.51
C ASP A 136 5.45 0.54 -11.19
N LEU A 137 5.85 0.09 -12.39
CA LEU A 137 5.32 -1.12 -13.01
C LEU A 137 5.52 -2.34 -12.11
N GLY A 138 6.74 -2.59 -11.65
CA GLY A 138 7.05 -3.72 -10.76
C GLY A 138 6.22 -3.68 -9.48
N TRP A 139 6.02 -2.50 -8.90
CA TRP A 139 5.20 -2.30 -7.71
C TRP A 139 3.73 -2.69 -7.95
N SER A 140 3.15 -2.28 -9.10
CA SER A 140 1.80 -2.68 -9.50
C SER A 140 1.66 -4.19 -9.67
N CYS A 141 2.69 -4.82 -10.24
CA CYS A 141 2.70 -6.26 -10.47
C CYS A 141 2.79 -7.05 -9.15
N ALA A 142 3.60 -6.59 -8.19
CA ALA A 142 3.67 -7.19 -6.86
C ALA A 142 2.31 -7.13 -6.13
N GLY A 143 1.64 -5.97 -6.18
CA GLY A 143 0.29 -5.84 -5.62
C GLY A 143 -0.73 -6.75 -6.30
N LEU A 144 -0.70 -6.84 -7.63
CA LEU A 144 -1.59 -7.72 -8.39
C LEU A 144 -1.33 -9.22 -8.12
N ALA A 145 -0.06 -9.61 -7.91
CA ALA A 145 0.30 -10.99 -7.55
C ALA A 145 -0.26 -11.41 -6.18
N CYS A 146 -0.54 -10.44 -5.30
CA CYS A 146 -1.19 -10.67 -4.01
C CYS A 146 -2.72 -10.54 -4.07
N TYR A 147 -3.32 -10.35 -5.26
CA TYR A 147 -4.76 -10.20 -5.39
C TYR A 147 -5.50 -11.43 -4.88
N LYS A 148 -6.43 -11.22 -3.95
CA LYS A 148 -7.18 -12.28 -3.30
C LYS A 148 -8.50 -12.56 -3.99
N LEU A 149 -8.74 -13.83 -4.28
CA LEU A 149 -10.07 -14.32 -4.63
C LEU A 149 -10.90 -14.55 -3.35
N PRO A 150 -12.25 -14.45 -3.42
CA PRO A 150 -13.12 -14.65 -2.25
C PRO A 150 -12.95 -15.98 -1.51
N GLU A 151 -12.52 -17.02 -2.22
CA GLU A 151 -12.24 -18.37 -1.71
C GLU A 151 -10.86 -18.53 -1.06
N ASP A 152 -9.97 -17.55 -1.22
CA ASP A 152 -8.63 -17.58 -0.65
C ASP A 152 -8.63 -17.10 0.81
N TYR A 153 -9.03 -17.99 1.72
CA TYR A 153 -9.15 -17.65 3.14
C TYR A 153 -7.79 -17.42 3.83
N HIS A 154 -6.70 -18.01 3.30
CA HIS A 154 -5.37 -17.93 3.90
C HIS A 154 -4.48 -16.85 3.27
N GLY A 155 -4.85 -16.31 2.11
CA GLY A 155 -4.09 -15.28 1.44
C GLY A 155 -3.95 -13.99 2.26
N ILE A 156 -2.87 -13.28 1.97
CA ILE A 156 -2.56 -11.97 2.51
C ILE A 156 -2.34 -11.03 1.33
N ALA A 157 -3.00 -9.88 1.38
CA ALA A 157 -2.80 -8.78 0.45
C ALA A 157 -2.48 -7.52 1.26
N PHE A 158 -1.30 -6.95 1.04
CA PHE A 158 -0.98 -5.64 1.59
C PHE A 158 -1.72 -4.57 0.80
N PRO A 159 -2.48 -3.67 1.45
CA PRO A 159 -3.00 -2.50 0.77
C PRO A 159 -1.87 -1.59 0.31
N THR A 160 -2.12 -0.84 -0.76
CA THR A 160 -1.18 0.17 -1.24
C THR A 160 -1.94 1.43 -1.61
N SER A 161 -1.66 2.51 -0.91
CA SER A 161 -2.26 3.84 -1.06
C SER A 161 -3.76 3.95 -0.78
N VAL A 162 -4.57 2.90 -1.00
CA VAL A 162 -6.01 2.91 -0.74
C VAL A 162 -6.52 1.62 -0.11
N TYR A 163 -7.34 1.76 0.93
CA TYR A 163 -8.07 0.66 1.55
C TYR A 163 -9.27 1.17 2.35
N THR A 164 -10.19 0.26 2.69
CA THR A 164 -11.41 0.58 3.42
C THR A 164 -11.60 -0.33 4.62
N LEU A 165 -12.03 0.25 5.75
CA LEU A 165 -12.32 -0.45 7.01
C LEU A 165 -13.67 0.02 7.61
N PRO A 166 -14.39 -0.82 8.37
CA PRO A 166 -15.49 -0.39 9.21
C PRO A 166 -15.00 0.58 10.30
N LEU A 167 -15.70 1.70 10.51
CA LEU A 167 -15.34 2.68 11.55
C LEU A 167 -15.38 2.06 12.95
N SER A 168 -16.33 1.17 13.22
CA SER A 168 -16.43 0.47 14.50
C SER A 168 -15.21 -0.41 14.78
N PHE A 169 -14.61 -1.01 13.75
CA PHE A 169 -13.39 -1.78 13.88
C PHE A 169 -12.17 -0.90 14.12
N VAL A 170 -12.07 0.21 13.38
CA VAL A 170 -11.03 1.22 13.58
C VAL A 170 -11.04 1.72 15.03
N SER A 171 -12.22 2.04 15.56
CA SER A 171 -12.40 2.47 16.95
C SER A 171 -11.98 1.40 17.96
N SER A 172 -12.37 0.13 17.74
CA SER A 172 -12.05 -0.96 18.69
C SER A 172 -10.56 -1.28 18.79
N ILE A 173 -9.79 -1.06 17.71
CA ILE A 173 -8.33 -1.24 17.70
C ILE A 173 -7.53 0.04 18.02
N GLY A 174 -8.22 1.15 18.35
CA GLY A 174 -7.59 2.41 18.74
C GLY A 174 -7.04 3.24 17.59
N GLY A 175 -7.53 3.04 16.36
CA GLY A 175 -7.12 3.80 15.18
C GLY A 175 -5.70 3.45 14.69
N TRP A 176 -5.03 4.44 14.11
CA TRP A 176 -3.70 4.31 13.51
C TRP A 176 -2.59 4.56 14.52
N ASP A 177 -1.51 3.79 14.40
CA ASP A 177 -0.31 4.01 15.21
C ASP A 177 0.49 5.18 14.65
N THR A 178 0.92 6.06 15.56
CA THR A 178 1.59 7.31 15.20
C THR A 178 3.08 7.29 15.53
N GLY A 179 3.60 6.14 15.99
CA GLY A 179 5.01 5.95 16.31
C GLY A 179 5.93 5.79 15.09
N PRO A 180 7.25 5.80 15.31
CA PRO A 180 8.26 5.72 14.24
C PRO A 180 8.24 4.40 13.46
N GLY A 181 7.70 3.32 14.06
CA GLY A 181 7.50 2.04 13.38
C GLY A 181 6.43 2.06 12.28
N ALA A 182 5.50 3.01 12.31
CA ALA A 182 4.31 3.04 11.45
C ALA A 182 4.46 3.92 10.19
N ILE A 183 5.64 3.93 9.57
CA ILE A 183 5.91 4.77 8.37
C ILE A 183 5.15 4.24 7.14
N GLY A 184 5.10 2.92 6.98
CA GLY A 184 4.30 2.22 5.96
C GLY A 184 2.84 2.10 6.39
N GLU A 185 2.18 3.25 6.61
CA GLU A 185 0.84 3.38 7.23
C GLU A 185 -0.19 2.33 6.78
N ASP A 186 -0.30 2.07 5.47
CA ASP A 186 -1.29 1.16 4.90
C ASP A 186 -1.03 -0.31 5.27
N MET A 187 0.20 -0.78 5.06
CA MET A 187 0.64 -2.12 5.45
C MET A 187 0.63 -2.27 6.99
N HIS A 188 1.12 -1.27 7.72
CA HIS A 188 1.12 -1.26 9.18
C HIS A 188 -0.29 -1.38 9.73
N MET A 189 -1.25 -0.60 9.21
CA MET A 189 -2.65 -0.70 9.61
C MET A 189 -3.24 -2.08 9.32
N MET A 190 -2.90 -2.70 8.18
CA MET A 190 -3.31 -4.09 7.89
C MET A 190 -2.73 -5.07 8.91
N LEU A 191 -1.43 -4.97 9.24
CA LEU A 191 -0.78 -5.82 10.25
C LEU A 191 -1.42 -5.64 11.63
N LYS A 192 -1.67 -4.39 12.04
CA LYS A 192 -2.39 -4.07 13.27
C LYS A 192 -3.75 -4.75 13.31
N CYS A 193 -4.56 -4.59 12.26
CA CYS A 193 -5.84 -5.27 12.12
C CYS A 193 -5.70 -6.80 12.16
N TYR A 194 -4.65 -7.35 11.54
CA TYR A 194 -4.38 -8.78 11.50
C TYR A 194 -4.10 -9.35 12.90
N PHE A 195 -3.19 -8.73 13.64
CA PHE A 195 -2.82 -9.20 14.98
C PHE A 195 -3.91 -8.89 16.02
N ALA A 196 -4.61 -7.76 15.91
CA ALA A 196 -5.74 -7.44 16.78
C ALA A 196 -6.90 -8.46 16.66
N THR A 197 -7.00 -9.16 15.53
CA THR A 197 -7.99 -10.22 15.28
C THR A 197 -7.41 -11.63 15.43
N ASN A 198 -6.22 -11.77 16.04
CA ASN A 198 -5.51 -13.04 16.17
C ASN A 198 -5.38 -13.81 14.84
N GLY A 199 -5.13 -13.09 13.74
CA GLY A 199 -5.00 -13.65 12.40
C GLY A 199 -6.33 -13.95 11.69
N HIS A 200 -7.47 -13.50 12.21
CA HIS A 200 -8.81 -13.73 11.63
C HIS A 200 -9.35 -12.58 10.78
N LEU A 201 -8.61 -11.48 10.62
CA LEU A 201 -8.95 -10.36 9.74
C LEU A 201 -9.43 -10.86 8.37
N ASN A 202 -10.62 -10.49 7.93
CA ASN A 202 -11.06 -10.78 6.58
C ASN A 202 -10.41 -9.76 5.63
N ILE A 203 -9.61 -10.22 4.67
CA ILE A 203 -8.96 -9.35 3.67
C ILE A 203 -9.58 -9.66 2.32
N GLU A 204 -10.20 -8.66 1.69
CA GLU A 204 -10.85 -8.80 0.39
C GLU A 204 -10.29 -7.83 -0.64
N SER A 205 -9.87 -8.37 -1.79
CA SER A 205 -9.51 -7.56 -2.95
C SER A 205 -10.76 -7.19 -3.74
N ILE A 206 -10.91 -5.90 -4.05
CA ILE A 206 -11.98 -5.38 -4.88
C ILE A 206 -11.46 -5.23 -6.31
N ALA A 207 -12.22 -5.74 -7.28
CA ALA A 207 -11.92 -5.64 -8.71
C ALA A 207 -12.17 -4.22 -9.26
N SER A 208 -11.60 -3.20 -8.61
CA SER A 208 -11.68 -1.79 -8.98
C SER A 208 -10.30 -1.16 -8.79
N PRO A 209 -9.43 -1.24 -9.80
CA PRO A 209 -8.05 -0.80 -9.67
C PRO A 209 -7.93 0.69 -9.37
N ALA A 210 -7.05 1.02 -8.42
CA ALA A 210 -6.75 2.38 -8.04
C ALA A 210 -5.64 2.95 -8.91
N SER A 211 -5.95 4.04 -9.61
CA SER A 211 -5.00 4.71 -10.48
C SER A 211 -4.02 5.56 -9.69
N MET A 212 -2.75 5.42 -10.03
CA MET A 212 -1.65 6.17 -9.45
C MET A 212 -0.90 6.97 -10.52
N SER A 213 -0.11 7.93 -10.04
CA SER A 213 0.85 8.65 -10.86
C SER A 213 2.28 8.32 -10.44
N ASP A 214 3.12 8.13 -11.44
CA ASP A 214 4.56 8.03 -11.26
C ASP A 214 5.06 9.35 -10.67
N ILE A 215 6.07 9.27 -9.82
CA ILE A 215 6.69 10.46 -9.25
C ILE A 215 7.39 11.26 -10.36
N THR A 216 7.23 12.59 -10.34
CA THR A 216 7.94 13.46 -11.28
C THR A 216 8.36 14.78 -10.64
N SER A 217 9.54 15.24 -11.05
CA SER A 217 10.10 16.53 -10.65
C SER A 217 9.55 17.71 -11.45
N GLY A 218 8.75 17.47 -12.51
CA GLY A 218 8.26 18.50 -13.43
C GLY A 218 9.34 19.13 -14.32
N SER A 219 10.62 18.83 -14.08
CA SER A 219 11.76 19.33 -14.84
C SER A 219 12.06 18.45 -16.06
N THR A 220 12.54 19.06 -17.15
CA THR A 220 12.88 18.38 -18.41
C THR A 220 14.39 18.33 -18.66
N GLY A 221 14.82 17.63 -19.73
CA GLY A 221 16.23 17.49 -20.09
C GLY A 221 17.06 16.64 -19.10
N LEU A 222 18.39 16.81 -19.14
CA LEU A 222 19.31 16.04 -18.28
C LEU A 222 19.08 16.32 -16.79
N SER A 223 18.90 17.59 -16.42
CA SER A 223 18.58 17.97 -15.03
C SER A 223 17.27 17.32 -14.55
N GLY A 224 16.24 17.33 -15.40
CA GLY A 224 14.99 16.62 -15.14
C GLY A 224 15.20 15.11 -14.99
N TRP A 225 16.00 14.49 -15.84
CA TRP A 225 16.32 13.07 -15.75
C TRP A 225 16.91 12.71 -14.37
N PHE A 226 17.95 13.43 -13.92
CA PHE A 226 18.54 13.20 -12.58
C PHE A 226 17.55 13.48 -11.45
N SER A 227 16.78 14.56 -11.55
CA SER A 227 15.81 14.96 -10.55
C SER A 227 14.70 13.91 -10.37
N ASN A 228 14.22 13.31 -11.47
CA ASN A 228 13.23 12.23 -11.43
C ASN A 228 13.78 10.95 -10.77
N HIS A 229 15.03 10.55 -11.08
CA HIS A 229 15.65 9.38 -10.43
C HIS A 229 15.87 9.63 -8.94
N LYS A 230 16.35 10.83 -8.57
CA LYS A 230 16.52 11.22 -7.16
C LYS A 230 15.18 11.19 -6.42
N ALA A 231 14.13 11.76 -7.00
CA ALA A 231 12.79 11.75 -6.41
C ALA A 231 12.30 10.32 -6.20
N ARG A 232 12.46 9.44 -7.19
CA ARG A 232 12.04 8.03 -7.08
C ARG A 232 12.86 7.24 -6.05
N TYR A 233 14.15 7.52 -5.93
CA TYR A 233 15.00 6.92 -4.88
C TYR A 233 14.53 7.33 -3.49
N VAL A 234 14.28 8.63 -3.27
CA VAL A 234 13.77 9.14 -1.98
C VAL A 234 12.40 8.52 -1.66
N GLN A 235 11.52 8.38 -2.64
CA GLN A 235 10.24 7.69 -2.45
C GLN A 235 10.44 6.20 -2.11
N GLY A 236 11.32 5.50 -2.82
CA GLY A 236 11.67 4.11 -2.55
C GLY A 236 12.23 3.92 -1.15
N LEU A 237 13.09 4.84 -0.68
CA LEU A 237 13.63 4.82 0.67
C LEU A 237 12.52 4.94 1.71
N ARG A 238 11.54 5.83 1.53
CA ARG A 238 10.39 5.93 2.44
C ARG A 238 9.59 4.63 2.50
N HIS A 239 9.35 3.99 1.36
CA HIS A 239 8.64 2.70 1.33
C HIS A 239 9.44 1.60 2.04
N MET A 240 10.74 1.51 1.78
CA MET A 240 11.60 0.47 2.36
C MET A 240 11.95 0.72 3.83
N TRP A 241 11.83 1.96 4.32
CA TRP A 241 11.88 2.25 5.76
C TRP A 241 10.76 1.54 6.54
N GLY A 242 9.67 1.17 5.85
CA GLY A 242 8.64 0.27 6.38
C GLY A 242 9.13 -1.15 6.67
N CYS A 243 10.40 -1.51 6.40
CA CYS A 243 10.93 -2.82 6.80
C CYS A 243 10.87 -3.07 8.33
N LEU A 244 10.70 -2.01 9.14
CA LEU A 244 10.36 -2.10 10.56
C LEU A 244 9.10 -2.93 10.82
N ASP A 245 8.16 -2.97 9.88
CA ASP A 245 6.93 -3.76 9.99
C ASP A 245 7.17 -5.27 10.04
N ALA A 246 8.31 -5.75 9.51
CA ALA A 246 8.70 -7.14 9.68
C ALA A 246 9.02 -7.45 11.17
N GLY A 247 9.65 -6.50 11.87
CA GLY A 247 9.91 -6.58 13.30
C GLY A 247 8.63 -6.49 14.12
N TYR A 248 7.75 -5.54 13.79
CA TYR A 248 6.41 -5.40 14.39
C TYR A 248 5.62 -6.72 14.27
N ALA A 249 5.58 -7.31 13.08
CA ALA A 249 4.87 -8.55 12.84
C ALA A 249 5.46 -9.73 13.63
N LEU A 250 6.79 -9.83 13.73
CA LEU A 250 7.44 -10.87 14.52
C LEU A 250 7.12 -10.72 16.01
N GLN A 251 7.21 -9.51 16.55
CA GLN A 251 6.90 -9.20 17.95
C GLN A 251 5.46 -9.59 18.29
N HIS A 252 4.49 -9.16 17.47
CA HIS A 252 3.09 -9.47 17.71
C HIS A 252 2.74 -10.93 17.47
N TRP A 253 3.41 -11.61 16.53
CA TRP A 253 3.24 -13.04 16.34
C TRP A 253 3.66 -13.83 17.59
N CYS A 254 4.77 -13.46 18.23
CA CYS A 254 5.20 -14.08 19.50
C CYS A 254 4.22 -13.85 20.66
N GLN A 255 3.38 -12.82 20.57
CA GLN A 255 2.35 -12.48 21.56
C GLN A 255 0.96 -13.03 21.21
N MET A 256 0.80 -13.68 20.04
CA MET A 256 -0.50 -14.24 19.65
C MET A 256 -0.92 -15.34 20.62
N GLU A 257 -2.18 -15.29 21.05
CA GLU A 257 -2.77 -16.35 21.87
C GLU A 257 -2.87 -17.65 21.09
N SER A 258 -2.72 -18.78 21.80
CA SER A 258 -3.00 -20.10 21.23
C SER A 258 -4.44 -20.15 20.74
N ALA A 259 -4.66 -20.64 19.52
CA ALA A 259 -5.98 -20.62 18.89
C ALA A 259 -7.05 -21.25 19.80
N SER A 260 -8.01 -20.44 20.25
CA SER A 260 -9.19 -20.92 20.97
C SER A 260 -10.21 -21.51 19.98
N PRO A 261 -10.84 -22.66 20.27
CA PRO A 261 -11.94 -23.21 19.48
C PRO A 261 -13.18 -22.31 19.47
N ASP A 262 -13.36 -21.49 20.51
CA ASP A 262 -14.54 -20.65 20.72
C ASP A 262 -14.20 -19.18 20.41
N GLY A 263 -14.29 -18.79 19.13
CA GLY A 263 -14.38 -17.40 18.68
C GLY A 263 -13.32 -16.42 19.21
N ASN A 264 -12.40 -15.99 18.34
CA ASN A 264 -11.37 -15.05 18.75
C ASN A 264 -11.92 -13.64 18.93
N THR A 265 -11.78 -13.14 20.16
CA THR A 265 -12.10 -11.78 20.58
C THR A 265 -11.08 -10.80 20.00
N VAL A 266 -11.50 -9.63 19.51
CA VAL A 266 -10.56 -8.54 19.23
C VAL A 266 -10.00 -7.99 20.54
N HIS A 267 -8.68 -8.11 20.70
CA HIS A 267 -7.96 -7.53 21.82
C HIS A 267 -7.44 -6.16 21.40
N LYS A 268 -7.59 -5.17 22.30
CA LYS A 268 -6.81 -3.94 22.19
C LYS A 268 -5.35 -4.35 22.36
N LEU A 269 -4.53 -4.15 21.32
CA LEU A 269 -3.09 -4.34 21.45
C LEU A 269 -2.61 -3.37 22.53
N ASN A 270 -1.95 -3.88 23.57
CA ASN A 270 -1.41 -3.05 24.64
C ASN A 270 -0.39 -2.09 24.03
N ASN A 271 -0.76 -0.82 23.92
CA ASN A 271 0.17 0.26 23.63
C ASN A 271 0.95 0.56 24.91
N ASP A 272 2.08 -0.11 25.11
CA ASP A 272 2.96 0.17 26.24
C ASP A 272 3.75 1.49 26.10
N ASP A 273 3.52 2.35 25.10
CA ASP A 273 4.29 3.60 24.94
C ASP A 273 3.53 4.88 24.54
N VAL A 274 2.20 4.97 24.70
CA VAL A 274 1.51 6.28 24.52
C VAL A 274 0.52 6.56 25.65
N LYS A 275 0.99 7.28 26.67
CA LYS A 275 0.14 8.06 27.58
C LYS A 275 -0.50 9.22 26.81
N SER A 276 -1.63 8.98 26.13
CA SER A 276 -2.50 10.06 25.65
C SER A 276 -3.91 9.56 25.39
N GLY A 277 -4.87 10.11 26.15
CA GLY A 277 -6.27 10.23 25.75
C GLY A 277 -7.13 8.98 25.87
N SER A 278 -8.04 8.98 26.85
CA SER A 278 -9.14 8.04 27.01
C SER A 278 -9.91 7.80 25.70
N SER A 279 -9.64 6.67 25.03
CA SER A 279 -10.54 6.14 23.99
C SER A 279 -11.72 5.48 24.73
N LEU A 280 -12.86 6.17 24.80
CA LEU A 280 -14.10 5.59 25.33
C LEU A 280 -14.44 4.34 24.51
N GLY A 281 -14.41 3.19 25.18
CA GLY A 281 -14.49 1.88 24.56
C GLY A 281 -15.80 1.64 23.83
N VAL A 282 -15.69 1.25 22.56
CA VAL A 282 -16.67 0.39 21.91
C VAL A 282 -16.14 -1.05 22.01
N GLY A 283 -17.03 -1.97 22.40
CA GLY A 283 -16.71 -3.31 22.86
C GLY A 283 -15.96 -4.21 21.87
N LYS A 284 -15.51 -5.35 22.41
CA LYS A 284 -14.90 -6.47 21.70
C LYS A 284 -15.63 -6.76 20.38
N VAL A 285 -14.90 -6.72 19.26
CA VAL A 285 -15.39 -7.24 17.97
C VAL A 285 -15.11 -8.74 17.99
N ASP A 286 -16.14 -9.56 17.90
CA ASP A 286 -16.01 -11.02 17.79
C ASP A 286 -16.05 -11.39 16.30
N VAL A 287 -15.17 -12.29 15.84
CA VAL A 287 -15.03 -12.69 14.43
C VAL A 287 -15.28 -14.18 14.29
N ARG A 288 -16.52 -14.62 14.58
CA ARG A 288 -16.92 -16.04 14.57
C ARG A 288 -17.06 -16.61 13.16
N GLY A 289 -17.39 -15.77 12.19
CA GLY A 289 -17.59 -16.17 10.79
C GLY A 289 -16.30 -16.47 10.02
N SER A 290 -15.13 -16.38 10.66
CA SER A 290 -13.85 -16.56 9.99
C SER A 290 -13.72 -17.99 9.45
N LYS A 291 -13.41 -18.11 8.15
CA LYS A 291 -13.18 -19.40 7.48
C LYS A 291 -11.71 -19.86 7.52
N VAL A 292 -10.86 -19.14 8.24
CA VAL A 292 -9.46 -19.50 8.44
C VAL A 292 -9.39 -20.69 9.39
N ARG A 293 -9.11 -21.87 8.84
CA ARG A 293 -8.97 -23.11 9.65
C ARG A 293 -7.59 -23.25 10.27
N PHE A 294 -6.57 -22.94 9.49
CA PHE A 294 -5.16 -23.06 9.85
C PHE A 294 -4.52 -21.67 10.00
N VAL A 295 -4.61 -21.10 11.20
CA VAL A 295 -3.98 -19.79 11.51
C VAL A 295 -2.47 -19.87 11.35
N TRP A 296 -1.83 -20.98 11.73
CA TRP A 296 -0.39 -21.19 11.52
C TRP A 296 0.02 -21.09 10.05
N PHE A 297 -0.78 -21.66 9.14
CA PHE A 297 -0.51 -21.59 7.71
C PHE A 297 -0.71 -20.16 7.20
N ARG A 298 -1.72 -19.47 7.72
CA ARG A 298 -1.96 -18.06 7.42
C ARG A 298 -0.81 -17.16 7.89
N ASN A 299 -0.26 -17.41 9.07
CA ASN A 299 0.93 -16.73 9.58
C ASN A 299 2.13 -17.03 8.67
N ALA A 300 2.32 -18.28 8.24
CA ALA A 300 3.39 -18.63 7.29
C ALA A 300 3.26 -17.85 5.97
N VAL A 301 2.04 -17.70 5.44
CA VAL A 301 1.77 -16.86 4.25
C VAL A 301 2.09 -15.38 4.54
N LEU A 302 1.70 -14.85 5.70
CA LEU A 302 2.03 -13.48 6.10
C LEU A 302 3.55 -13.25 6.12
N PHE A 303 4.30 -14.11 6.81
CA PHE A 303 5.76 -13.99 6.89
C PHE A 303 6.44 -14.21 5.55
N LEU A 304 5.90 -15.05 4.67
CA LEU A 304 6.38 -15.17 3.30
C LEU A 304 6.21 -13.84 2.54
N ARG A 305 5.06 -13.16 2.66
CA ARG A 305 4.85 -11.85 2.03
C ARG A 305 5.75 -10.76 2.61
N LEU A 306 5.96 -10.75 3.93
CA LEU A 306 6.92 -9.83 4.57
C LEU A 306 8.35 -10.11 4.13
N PHE A 307 8.72 -11.39 3.98
CA PHE A 307 10.02 -11.79 3.45
C PHE A 307 10.19 -11.29 2.00
N GLU A 308 9.20 -11.51 1.13
CA GLU A 308 9.21 -11.03 -0.26
C GLU A 308 9.35 -9.51 -0.35
N ALA A 309 8.70 -8.76 0.54
CA ALA A 309 8.73 -7.30 0.54
C ALA A 309 10.04 -6.70 1.09
N HIS A 310 10.56 -7.22 2.21
CA HIS A 310 11.60 -6.54 2.99
C HIS A 310 12.92 -7.29 3.10
N ILE A 311 12.98 -8.58 2.77
CA ILE A 311 14.17 -9.42 3.02
C ILE A 311 14.73 -9.93 1.70
N PHE A 312 13.86 -10.50 0.86
CA PHE A 312 14.21 -11.12 -0.41
C PHE A 312 14.97 -10.19 -1.37
N PRO A 313 14.57 -8.92 -1.60
CA PRO A 313 15.25 -8.07 -2.58
C PRO A 313 16.72 -7.80 -2.23
N LEU A 314 17.02 -7.66 -0.93
CA LEU A 314 18.38 -7.46 -0.44
C LEU A 314 19.18 -8.77 -0.44
N HIS A 315 18.58 -9.85 0.06
CA HIS A 315 19.22 -11.17 0.08
C HIS A 315 19.59 -11.64 -1.33
N LEU A 316 18.70 -11.44 -2.31
CA LEU A 316 18.95 -11.79 -3.70
C LEU A 316 20.18 -11.06 -4.26
N LEU A 317 20.33 -9.76 -3.99
CA LEU A 317 21.50 -8.99 -4.40
C LEU A 317 22.78 -9.53 -3.74
N CYS A 318 22.75 -9.75 -2.42
CA CYS A 318 23.90 -10.29 -1.69
C CYS A 318 24.32 -11.67 -2.23
N ILE A 319 23.36 -12.57 -2.47
CA ILE A 319 23.62 -13.90 -3.01
C ILE A 319 24.21 -13.79 -4.42
N LEU A 320 23.69 -12.93 -5.29
CA LEU A 320 24.21 -12.76 -6.65
C LEU A 320 25.65 -12.23 -6.64
N VAL A 321 25.93 -11.21 -5.83
CA VAL A 321 27.27 -10.64 -5.68
C VAL A 321 28.24 -11.70 -5.13
N ALA A 322 27.84 -12.40 -4.06
CA ALA A 322 28.65 -13.45 -3.45
C ALA A 322 28.90 -14.61 -4.41
N SER A 323 27.87 -15.11 -5.11
CA SER A 323 28.02 -16.23 -6.04
C SER A 323 28.89 -15.88 -7.25
N ASN A 324 28.76 -14.66 -7.79
CA ASN A 324 29.60 -14.22 -8.91
C ASN A 324 31.05 -14.01 -8.46
N SER A 325 31.25 -13.46 -7.26
CA SER A 325 32.58 -13.29 -6.69
C SER A 325 33.26 -14.63 -6.43
N TYR A 326 32.50 -15.60 -5.89
CA TYR A 326 32.96 -16.96 -5.65
C TYR A 326 33.43 -17.63 -6.96
N SER A 327 32.60 -17.62 -8.00
CA SER A 327 32.92 -18.22 -9.30
C SER A 327 34.07 -17.52 -10.03
N ALA A 328 34.29 -16.22 -9.79
CA ALA A 328 35.37 -15.46 -10.42
C ALA A 328 36.74 -15.65 -9.75
N HIS A 329 36.78 -15.88 -8.42
CA HIS A 329 38.03 -15.86 -7.64
C HIS A 329 38.50 -17.23 -7.15
N LEU A 330 37.65 -18.26 -7.11
CA LEU A 330 38.08 -19.62 -6.79
C LEU A 330 38.32 -20.42 -8.08
N SER A 331 39.55 -20.87 -8.29
CA SER A 331 39.91 -21.78 -9.38
C SER A 331 39.22 -23.14 -9.22
N SER A 332 38.66 -23.69 -10.31
CA SER A 332 37.93 -24.97 -10.33
C SER A 332 38.68 -26.17 -9.73
N SER A 333 40.01 -26.09 -9.57
CA SER A 333 40.83 -27.16 -8.99
C SER A 333 40.66 -27.34 -7.47
N LYS A 334 40.05 -26.38 -6.75
CA LYS A 334 39.87 -26.44 -5.29
C LYS A 334 38.40 -26.48 -4.85
N THR A 335 37.46 -26.45 -5.78
CA THR A 335 36.02 -26.44 -5.49
C THR A 335 35.45 -27.85 -5.42
N SER A 336 34.56 -28.08 -4.45
CA SER A 336 33.75 -29.31 -4.43
C SER A 336 32.80 -29.31 -5.64
N PRO A 337 32.71 -30.43 -6.41
CA PRO A 337 31.81 -30.51 -7.56
C PRO A 337 30.35 -30.29 -7.18
N TYR A 338 29.95 -30.62 -5.95
CA TYR A 338 28.59 -30.38 -5.46
C TYR A 338 28.22 -28.90 -5.39
N ILE A 339 29.18 -28.03 -5.01
CA ILE A 339 28.95 -26.59 -4.93
C ILE A 339 28.75 -26.01 -6.33
N GLU A 340 29.56 -26.43 -7.30
CA GLU A 340 29.44 -25.99 -8.69
C GLU A 340 28.09 -26.40 -9.29
N ILE A 341 27.65 -27.65 -9.05
CA ILE A 341 26.34 -28.12 -9.48
C ILE A 341 25.22 -27.26 -8.85
N ILE A 342 25.28 -27.00 -7.55
CA ILE A 342 24.25 -26.18 -6.87
C ILE A 342 24.22 -24.76 -7.44
N LEU A 343 25.38 -24.13 -7.67
CA LEU A 343 25.46 -22.79 -8.26
C LEU A 343 24.88 -22.75 -9.68
N GLN A 344 25.13 -23.78 -10.50
CA GLN A 344 24.55 -23.89 -11.84
C GLN A 344 23.03 -24.11 -11.79
N VAL A 345 22.55 -25.06 -10.99
CA VAL A 345 21.12 -25.34 -10.86
C VAL A 345 20.37 -24.10 -10.37
N THR A 346 20.89 -23.42 -9.35
CA THR A 346 20.26 -22.18 -8.85
C THR A 346 20.32 -21.04 -9.87
N ALA A 347 21.36 -20.94 -10.70
CA ALA A 347 21.39 -20.00 -11.82
C ALA A 347 20.31 -20.29 -12.88
N TYR A 348 20.10 -21.56 -13.23
CA TYR A 348 19.03 -21.95 -14.16
C TYR A 348 17.64 -21.66 -13.58
N VAL A 349 17.40 -22.01 -12.31
CA VAL A 349 16.12 -21.73 -11.64
C VAL A 349 15.83 -20.23 -11.61
N ARG A 350 16.80 -19.39 -11.23
CA ARG A 350 16.61 -17.92 -11.25
C ARG A 350 16.31 -17.38 -12.65
N THR A 351 17.02 -17.89 -13.66
CA THR A 351 16.80 -17.49 -15.06
C THR A 351 15.40 -17.89 -15.51
N ALA A 352 14.95 -19.11 -15.21
CA ALA A 352 13.60 -19.58 -15.50
C ALA A 352 12.54 -18.74 -14.78
N SER A 353 12.73 -18.40 -13.51
CA SER A 353 11.83 -17.51 -12.75
C SER A 353 11.73 -16.12 -13.39
N PHE A 354 12.85 -15.54 -13.83
CA PHE A 354 12.85 -14.26 -14.53
C PHE A 354 12.10 -14.32 -15.87
N VAL A 355 12.32 -15.38 -16.66
CA VAL A 355 11.58 -15.60 -17.92
C VAL A 355 10.09 -15.75 -17.66
N LEU A 356 9.69 -16.52 -16.65
CA LEU A 356 8.28 -16.70 -16.27
C LEU A 356 7.65 -15.37 -15.83
N MET A 357 8.34 -14.60 -15.00
CA MET A 357 7.91 -13.25 -14.60
C MET A 357 7.71 -12.35 -15.82
N ALA A 358 8.68 -12.33 -16.75
CA ALA A 358 8.56 -11.57 -17.99
C ALA A 358 7.34 -12.01 -18.81
N VAL A 359 7.09 -13.31 -18.95
CA VAL A 359 5.90 -13.85 -19.64
C VAL A 359 4.62 -13.37 -18.96
N CYS A 360 4.52 -13.43 -17.63
CA CYS A 360 3.37 -12.92 -16.87
C CYS A 360 3.15 -11.41 -17.09
N LEU A 361 4.22 -10.63 -17.17
CA LEU A 361 4.15 -9.19 -17.43
C LEU A 361 3.65 -8.90 -18.84
N PHE A 362 4.19 -9.58 -19.85
CA PHE A 362 3.77 -9.42 -21.25
C PHE A 362 2.34 -9.91 -21.49
N THR A 363 1.89 -10.93 -20.75
CA THR A 363 0.56 -11.53 -20.94
C THR A 363 -0.46 -10.93 -19.98
N ALA A 364 -0.50 -11.40 -18.75
CA ALA A 364 -1.50 -11.08 -17.74
C ALA A 364 -1.50 -9.59 -17.38
N TYR A 365 -0.36 -9.02 -17.02
CA TYR A 365 -0.30 -7.62 -16.60
C TYR A 365 -0.63 -6.66 -17.75
N ALA A 366 -0.11 -6.90 -18.95
CA ALA A 366 -0.45 -6.05 -20.10
C ALA A 366 -1.96 -6.06 -20.41
N SER A 367 -2.64 -7.21 -20.26
CA SER A 367 -4.11 -7.30 -20.39
C SER A 367 -4.80 -6.48 -19.31
N PHE A 368 -4.40 -6.66 -18.04
CA PHE A 368 -4.92 -5.90 -16.90
C PHE A 368 -4.76 -4.38 -17.09
N TYR A 369 -3.55 -3.95 -17.45
CA TYR A 369 -3.22 -2.54 -17.68
C TYR A 369 -4.08 -1.94 -18.80
N LYS A 370 -4.24 -2.65 -19.92
CA LYS A 370 -5.08 -2.20 -21.04
C LYS A 370 -6.53 -1.97 -20.60
N VAL A 371 -7.09 -2.90 -19.83
CA VAL A 371 -8.47 -2.76 -19.29
C VAL A 371 -8.56 -1.57 -18.35
N CYS A 372 -7.58 -1.37 -17.45
CA CYS A 372 -7.56 -0.23 -16.53
C CYS A 372 -7.61 1.11 -17.27
N VAL A 373 -6.73 1.27 -18.27
CA VAL A 373 -6.65 2.50 -19.07
C VAL A 373 -7.94 2.73 -19.85
N GLN A 374 -8.48 1.69 -20.51
CA GLN A 374 -9.71 1.80 -21.30
C GLN A 374 -10.93 2.15 -20.46
N MET A 375 -11.10 1.49 -19.31
CA MET A 375 -12.20 1.78 -18.39
C MET A 375 -12.13 3.19 -17.87
N ARG A 376 -10.93 3.66 -17.50
CA ARG A 376 -10.79 5.03 -17.03
C ARG A 376 -11.06 6.04 -18.13
N GLN A 377 -10.50 5.86 -19.32
CA GLN A 377 -10.80 6.74 -20.46
C GLN A 377 -12.30 6.86 -20.71
N TRP A 378 -13.01 5.73 -20.65
CA TRP A 378 -14.46 5.70 -20.80
C TRP A 378 -15.18 6.48 -19.70
N GLU A 379 -14.86 6.25 -18.41
CA GLU A 379 -15.48 6.97 -17.29
C GLU A 379 -15.19 8.48 -17.36
N MET A 380 -13.96 8.87 -17.70
CA MET A 380 -13.58 10.28 -17.81
C MET A 380 -14.32 11.01 -18.93
N ARG A 381 -14.50 10.36 -20.09
CA ARG A 381 -15.31 10.89 -21.18
C ARG A 381 -16.77 11.02 -20.78
N LYS A 382 -17.31 9.99 -20.13
CA LYS A 382 -18.69 9.99 -19.63
C LYS A 382 -18.93 11.11 -18.60
N ALA A 383 -17.94 11.41 -17.76
CA ALA A 383 -18.01 12.47 -16.76
C ALA A 383 -17.73 13.88 -17.32
N GLY A 384 -17.38 14.01 -18.61
CA GLY A 384 -16.97 15.30 -19.19
C GLY A 384 -15.63 15.83 -18.66
N LEU A 385 -14.81 14.95 -18.06
CA LEU A 385 -13.54 15.33 -17.43
C LEU A 385 -12.31 14.96 -18.27
N HIS A 386 -12.51 14.38 -19.45
CA HIS A 386 -11.43 13.84 -20.29
C HIS A 386 -10.36 14.88 -20.64
N GLU A 387 -10.75 16.13 -20.89
CA GLU A 387 -9.85 17.23 -21.25
C GLU A 387 -9.06 17.77 -20.06
N PHE A 388 -9.54 17.53 -18.83
CA PHE A 388 -8.95 18.07 -17.61
C PHE A 388 -7.84 17.19 -17.01
N THR A 389 -7.67 15.95 -17.47
CA THR A 389 -6.66 15.02 -16.92
C THR A 389 -5.33 15.02 -17.64
N PHE A 390 -4.32 14.43 -16.99
CA PHE A 390 -3.08 14.02 -17.62
C PHE A 390 -3.38 12.98 -18.71
N ASP A 391 -2.60 13.02 -19.79
CA ASP A 391 -2.76 12.10 -20.91
C ASP A 391 -2.68 10.64 -20.43
N PHE A 392 -3.44 9.74 -21.04
CA PHE A 392 -3.46 8.35 -20.58
C PHE A 392 -2.21 7.64 -21.10
N SER A 393 -1.41 7.08 -20.19
CA SER A 393 -0.21 6.35 -20.58
C SER A 393 -0.59 5.01 -21.21
N LYS A 394 -0.84 4.97 -22.51
CA LYS A 394 -1.12 3.71 -23.22
C LYS A 394 0.16 2.88 -23.32
N ARG A 395 0.03 1.57 -23.13
CA ARG A 395 1.11 0.59 -23.34
C ARG A 395 0.62 -0.46 -24.33
N GLU A 396 1.40 -0.67 -25.38
CA GLU A 396 1.15 -1.74 -26.35
C GLU A 396 2.09 -2.92 -26.11
N ARG A 397 1.57 -4.14 -26.25
CA ARG A 397 2.26 -5.38 -25.84
C ARG A 397 3.56 -5.65 -26.61
N TRP A 398 3.63 -5.27 -27.88
CA TRP A 398 4.71 -5.67 -28.80
C TRP A 398 5.58 -4.54 -29.32
N ILE A 399 5.47 -3.34 -28.74
CA ILE A 399 6.35 -2.23 -29.09
C ILE A 399 7.67 -2.35 -28.32
N LEU A 400 8.78 -2.04 -28.99
CA LEU A 400 10.14 -2.05 -28.43
C LEU A 400 10.22 -1.30 -27.08
N GLY A 401 9.52 -0.19 -26.94
CA GLY A 401 9.42 0.57 -25.68
C GLY A 401 8.91 -0.27 -24.50
N SER A 402 7.84 -1.04 -24.67
CA SER A 402 7.28 -1.90 -23.62
C SER A 402 8.21 -3.07 -23.28
N ILE A 403 8.90 -3.61 -24.28
CA ILE A 403 9.91 -4.66 -24.07
C ILE A 403 11.06 -4.11 -23.23
N LEU A 404 11.57 -2.93 -23.58
CA LEU A 404 12.64 -2.29 -22.85
C LEU A 404 12.23 -1.92 -21.42
N ASP A 405 10.97 -1.53 -21.18
CA ASP A 405 10.46 -1.28 -19.83
C ASP A 405 10.54 -2.55 -18.96
N ILE A 406 10.12 -3.70 -19.50
CA ILE A 406 10.17 -4.99 -18.79
C ILE A 406 11.61 -5.44 -18.56
N LEU A 407 12.48 -5.32 -19.56
CA LEU A 407 13.91 -5.63 -19.40
C LEU A 407 14.60 -4.69 -18.39
N SER A 408 14.09 -3.48 -18.22
CA SER A 408 14.60 -2.50 -17.25
C SER A 408 14.16 -2.78 -15.81
N LEU A 409 13.22 -3.71 -15.57
CA LEU A 409 12.68 -3.99 -14.24
C LEU A 409 13.73 -4.41 -13.24
N THR A 410 14.67 -5.27 -13.62
CA THR A 410 15.72 -5.77 -12.72
C THR A 410 16.61 -4.62 -12.23
N LEU A 411 17.04 -3.76 -13.15
CA LEU A 411 17.86 -2.60 -12.83
C LEU A 411 17.08 -1.58 -12.01
N ALA A 412 15.83 -1.28 -12.41
CA ALA A 412 14.95 -0.37 -11.69
C ALA A 412 14.66 -0.86 -10.26
N SER A 413 14.38 -2.14 -10.07
CA SER A 413 14.12 -2.76 -8.77
C SER A 413 15.35 -2.72 -7.88
N THR A 414 16.55 -2.91 -8.46
CA THR A 414 17.80 -2.78 -7.71
C THR A 414 18.02 -1.34 -7.25
N LEU A 415 17.88 -0.37 -8.17
CA LEU A 415 18.14 1.05 -7.89
C LEU A 415 17.12 1.68 -6.93
N PHE A 416 15.84 1.32 -7.06
CA PHE A 416 14.74 1.98 -6.35
C PHE A 416 14.03 1.12 -5.31
N GLY A 417 14.41 -0.16 -5.18
CA GLY A 417 13.94 -1.08 -4.14
C GLY A 417 15.09 -1.58 -3.27
N THR A 418 16.00 -2.37 -3.85
CA THR A 418 17.06 -3.03 -3.08
C THR A 418 18.06 -2.07 -2.44
N LEU A 419 18.59 -1.08 -3.17
CA LEU A 419 19.54 -0.12 -2.61
C LEU A 419 18.91 0.76 -1.50
N PRO A 420 17.68 1.31 -1.68
CA PRO A 420 17.00 1.98 -0.59
C PRO A 420 16.71 1.08 0.61
N LEU A 421 16.38 -0.20 0.38
CA LEU A 421 16.18 -1.18 1.45
C LEU A 421 17.46 -1.45 2.23
N PHE A 422 18.60 -1.59 1.54
CA PHE A 422 19.90 -1.70 2.19
C PHE A 422 20.20 -0.47 3.05
N GLN A 423 19.96 0.74 2.51
CA GLN A 423 20.14 1.98 3.25
C GLN A 423 19.22 2.04 4.48
N ALA A 424 17.94 1.70 4.36
CA ALA A 424 16.98 1.68 5.46
C ALA A 424 17.43 0.70 6.55
N ALA A 425 17.71 -0.55 6.18
CA ALA A 425 18.16 -1.59 7.09
C ALA A 425 19.43 -1.19 7.86
N LEU A 426 20.41 -0.56 7.19
CA LEU A 426 21.58 -0.02 7.85
C LEU A 426 21.22 1.15 8.78
N SER A 427 20.36 2.06 8.35
CA SER A 427 19.99 3.24 9.14
C SER A 427 19.33 2.85 10.47
N HIS A 428 18.60 1.73 10.50
CA HIS A 428 17.94 1.20 11.70
C HIS A 428 18.89 0.76 12.82
N PHE A 429 20.20 0.60 12.57
CA PHE A 429 21.17 0.45 13.67
C PHE A 429 21.31 1.71 14.52
N TRP A 430 20.94 2.88 13.99
CA TRP A 430 21.09 4.17 14.67
C TRP A 430 19.78 4.92 14.88
N SER A 431 18.76 4.71 14.04
CA SER A 431 17.48 5.42 14.14
C SER A 431 16.34 4.65 13.48
N ASP A 432 15.19 4.63 14.16
CA ASP A 432 13.89 4.26 13.60
C ASP A 432 13.18 5.46 12.95
N ARG A 433 13.56 6.69 13.31
CA ARG A 433 12.95 7.93 12.79
C ARG A 433 13.42 8.24 11.37
N LEU A 434 12.45 8.56 10.50
CA LEU A 434 12.66 9.14 9.19
C LEU A 434 11.97 10.50 9.10
N ILE A 435 12.70 11.54 8.67
CA ILE A 435 12.09 12.85 8.41
C ILE A 435 11.16 12.72 7.19
N TYR A 436 9.85 12.75 7.43
CA TYR A 436 8.85 12.67 6.38
C TYR A 436 8.79 13.97 5.57
N ARG A 437 9.24 13.94 4.31
CA ARG A 437 9.02 14.99 3.31
C ARG A 437 8.08 14.48 2.23
N VAL A 438 6.97 15.20 1.99
CA VAL A 438 6.02 14.86 0.93
C VAL A 438 6.73 14.96 -0.43
N SER A 439 6.59 13.92 -1.26
CA SER A 439 7.17 13.90 -2.60
C SER A 439 6.35 14.79 -3.56
N GLY A 440 7.02 15.63 -4.33
CA GLY A 440 6.38 16.42 -5.39
C GLY A 440 5.76 15.52 -6.46
N LYS A 441 4.58 15.93 -6.95
CA LYS A 441 3.82 15.29 -8.04
C LYS A 441 3.49 16.36 -9.09
N PRO A 442 3.17 15.99 -10.35
CA PRO A 442 3.08 16.97 -11.43
C PRO A 442 1.94 17.96 -11.17
N SER A 443 2.23 19.25 -11.29
CA SER A 443 1.25 20.33 -11.28
C SER A 443 1.01 20.81 -12.71
N LYS A 444 -0.26 21.00 -13.14
CA LYS A 444 -0.53 21.77 -14.36
C LYS A 444 -0.16 23.23 -14.08
N SER A 445 0.78 23.80 -14.84
CA SER A 445 0.80 25.24 -15.03
C SER A 445 -0.45 25.60 -15.81
N HIS A 446 -1.44 26.19 -15.16
CA HIS A 446 -2.52 26.84 -15.90
C HIS A 446 -1.88 28.01 -16.66
N SER A 447 -1.68 27.86 -17.97
CA SER A 447 -1.58 29.02 -18.84
C SER A 447 -2.93 29.71 -18.76
N SER A 448 -2.97 30.81 -18.02
CA SER A 448 -4.06 31.78 -17.96
C SER A 448 -4.44 32.27 -19.35
#